data_AF-A0A0Q8PMQ4-F1
#
_entry.id   AF-A0A0Q8PMQ4-F1
#
_cell.length_a   1.000
_cell.length_b   1.000
_cell.length_c   1.000
_cell.angle_alpha   90.00
_cell.angle_beta   90.00
_cell.angle_gamma   90.00
#
_symmetry.space_group_name_H-M   'P 1'
#
loop_
_entity.id
_entity.type
_entity.pdbx_description
1 polymer ?
#
loop_
_entity_poly.entity_id
_entity_poly.type
_entity_poly.pdbx_seq_one_letter_code
_entity_poly.pdbx_strand_id
1 'polypeptide(L)'
;MVGEGELLAELLAAVRQLAGRSAARPWLVRLASGEVSAETLRVAVEAAGLDPDEGFQGWAVDGPEATEAQERLDRLPGRCAVGEGPEGLLILSQGVLESDLPAALGDVGRVAVGLLRIGPHAARETLADVRAVAALAGGRAGLWRYQDLWPLAATAALADRLDPLLAPAVATARTFPHLADAVRAFADHGFAVDSAAQALRLPADTLARRLDRWQQLTGADLRTLPGLTASRTAVELAARGS
;
A
#
# COMPACT_ATOMS: atom_id res chain seq x y z
N MET A 1 7.31 -6.25 31.83
CA MET A 1 8.35 -5.62 30.99
C MET A 1 9.28 -6.73 30.57
N VAL A 2 9.11 -7.28 29.37
CA VAL A 2 10.09 -8.18 28.75
C VAL A 2 11.29 -7.31 28.39
N GLY A 3 12.49 -7.70 28.80
CA GLY A 3 13.69 -6.87 28.63
C GLY A 3 14.13 -6.83 27.16
N GLU A 4 14.58 -5.68 26.68
CA GLU A 4 15.14 -5.50 25.32
C GLU A 4 16.16 -6.59 24.95
N GLY A 5 16.96 -7.06 25.91
CA GLY A 5 17.93 -8.14 25.69
C GLY A 5 17.32 -9.52 25.44
N GLU A 6 16.14 -9.79 25.98
CA GLU A 6 15.39 -11.04 25.78
C GLU A 6 14.74 -11.06 24.39
N LEU A 7 14.23 -9.89 23.96
CA LEU A 7 13.65 -9.69 22.63
C LEU A 7 14.72 -9.73 21.52
N LEU A 8 15.91 -9.17 21.77
CA LEU A 8 17.06 -9.28 20.87
C LEU A 8 17.60 -10.72 20.82
N ALA A 9 17.64 -11.43 21.95
CA ALA A 9 18.06 -12.83 22.00
C ALA A 9 17.07 -13.76 21.29
N GLU A 10 15.75 -13.57 21.47
CA GLU A 10 14.72 -14.30 20.73
C GLU A 10 14.74 -13.98 19.25
N LEU A 11 14.95 -12.71 18.87
CA LEU A 11 15.00 -12.32 17.46
C LEU A 11 16.31 -12.78 16.80
N LEU A 12 17.44 -12.79 17.50
CA LEU A 12 18.69 -13.39 17.04
C LEU A 12 18.63 -14.92 16.98
N ALA A 13 17.97 -15.56 17.94
CA ALA A 13 17.76 -17.01 17.95
C ALA A 13 16.80 -17.43 16.84
N ALA A 14 15.71 -16.68 16.64
CA ALA A 14 14.85 -16.79 15.48
C ALA A 14 15.72 -16.57 14.23
N VAL A 15 16.39 -15.44 14.06
CA VAL A 15 17.24 -15.11 12.89
C VAL A 15 18.28 -16.20 12.58
N ARG A 16 18.90 -16.81 13.59
CA ARG A 16 19.82 -17.94 13.43
C ARG A 16 19.13 -19.26 13.08
N GLN A 17 17.92 -19.52 13.58
CA GLN A 17 17.03 -20.57 13.07
C GLN A 17 16.50 -20.25 11.65
N LEU A 18 16.35 -18.97 11.30
CA LEU A 18 15.83 -18.41 10.05
C LEU A 18 16.86 -18.43 8.91
N ALA A 19 18.15 -18.56 9.23
CA ALA A 19 19.23 -18.78 8.27
C ALA A 19 19.14 -20.15 7.55
N GLY A 20 18.24 -21.04 7.99
CA GLY A 20 17.68 -22.08 7.14
C GLY A 20 16.60 -21.48 6.25
N ARG A 21 16.87 -21.40 4.94
CA ARG A 21 16.10 -20.73 3.85
C ARG A 21 14.56 -20.80 3.87
N SER A 22 13.94 -21.65 4.69
CA SER A 22 12.48 -21.79 4.79
C SER A 22 11.81 -20.91 5.85
N ALA A 23 12.52 -20.35 6.83
CA ALA A 23 11.84 -19.77 7.99
C ALA A 23 11.70 -18.23 7.96
N ALA A 24 12.35 -17.50 7.03
CA ALA A 24 12.41 -16.02 6.90
C ALA A 24 11.07 -15.24 6.81
N ARG A 25 9.92 -15.83 7.14
CA ARG A 25 8.58 -15.32 6.85
C ARG A 25 8.00 -14.34 7.90
N PRO A 26 8.21 -14.50 9.22
CA PRO A 26 7.54 -13.62 10.20
C PRO A 26 8.17 -12.22 10.38
N TRP A 27 9.46 -12.05 10.08
CA TRP A 27 10.17 -10.81 10.44
C TRP A 27 9.80 -9.64 9.54
N LEU A 28 9.54 -9.84 8.24
CA LEU A 28 9.08 -8.76 7.35
C LEU A 28 7.74 -8.17 7.82
N VAL A 29 6.84 -9.03 8.33
CA VAL A 29 5.57 -8.59 8.92
C VAL A 29 5.80 -7.74 10.17
N ARG A 30 6.72 -8.17 11.04
CA ARG A 30 7.11 -7.43 12.27
C ARG A 30 7.84 -6.12 11.96
N LEU A 31 8.67 -6.10 10.92
CA LEU A 31 9.29 -4.87 10.46
C LEU A 31 8.25 -3.89 9.98
N ALA A 32 7.33 -4.36 9.16
CA ALA A 32 6.28 -3.54 8.61
C ALA A 32 5.30 -3.04 9.71
N SER A 33 5.16 -3.75 10.85
CA SER A 33 4.34 -3.29 11.99
C SER A 33 5.04 -2.26 12.87
N GLY A 34 6.34 -2.03 12.66
CA GLY A 34 7.11 -1.02 13.39
C GLY A 34 7.51 -1.45 14.81
N GLU A 35 7.31 -2.71 15.18
CA GLU A 35 7.63 -3.27 16.50
C GLU A 35 9.13 -3.45 16.76
N VAL A 36 9.98 -3.13 15.78
CA VAL A 36 11.40 -3.47 15.78
C VAL A 36 12.25 -2.21 15.93
N SER A 37 13.20 -2.22 16.89
CA SER A 37 14.16 -1.14 17.08
C SER A 37 15.14 -1.03 15.90
N ALA A 38 15.83 0.12 15.78
CA ALA A 38 16.76 0.37 14.68
C ALA A 38 17.91 -0.65 14.60
N GLU A 39 18.48 -1.01 15.75
CA GLU A 39 19.57 -1.98 15.83
C GLU A 39 19.11 -3.39 15.46
N THR A 40 17.93 -3.77 15.95
CA THR A 40 17.29 -5.05 15.61
C THR A 40 16.93 -5.13 14.13
N LEU A 41 16.51 -4.01 13.52
CA LEU A 41 16.22 -3.91 12.09
C LEU A 41 17.47 -4.19 11.25
N ARG A 42 18.61 -3.59 11.61
CA ARG A 42 19.87 -3.81 10.88
C ARG A 42 20.26 -5.28 10.86
N VAL A 43 20.25 -5.93 12.02
CA VAL A 43 20.55 -7.37 12.14
C VAL A 43 19.59 -8.23 11.32
N ALA A 44 18.30 -7.92 11.34
CA ALA A 44 17.30 -8.68 10.58
C ALA A 44 17.50 -8.55 9.06
N VAL A 45 17.81 -7.34 8.58
CA VAL A 45 18.12 -7.06 7.18
C VAL A 45 19.38 -7.81 6.71
N GLU A 46 20.47 -7.71 7.47
CA GLU A 46 21.72 -8.41 7.15
C GLU A 46 21.52 -9.93 7.10
N ALA A 47 20.78 -10.48 8.04
CA ALA A 47 20.50 -11.92 8.07
C ALA A 47 19.55 -12.40 6.97
N ALA A 48 18.75 -11.50 6.40
CA ALA A 48 17.95 -11.75 5.20
C ALA A 48 18.77 -11.67 3.91
N GLY A 49 20.10 -11.45 3.99
CA GLY A 49 20.99 -11.31 2.84
C GLY A 49 20.92 -9.94 2.17
N LEU A 50 20.24 -8.97 2.80
CA LEU A 50 20.12 -7.60 2.30
C LEU A 50 21.21 -6.70 2.91
N ASP A 51 21.55 -5.63 2.21
CA ASP A 51 22.54 -4.65 2.66
C ASP A 51 21.83 -3.46 3.34
N PRO A 52 22.00 -3.23 4.66
CA PRO A 52 21.32 -2.14 5.37
C PRO A 52 21.68 -0.73 4.89
N ASP A 53 22.76 -0.58 4.13
CA ASP A 53 23.27 0.71 3.66
C ASP A 53 22.87 0.99 2.20
N GLU A 54 22.24 0.03 1.50
CA GLU A 54 21.69 0.18 0.16
C GLU A 54 20.23 0.71 0.14
N GLY A 55 19.71 1.02 -1.05
CA GLY A 55 18.32 1.43 -1.26
C GLY A 55 17.35 0.25 -1.19
N PHE A 56 16.23 0.44 -0.49
CA PHE A 56 15.16 -0.53 -0.32
C PHE A 56 13.91 -0.10 -1.05
N GLN A 57 13.25 -1.05 -1.73
CA GLN A 57 11.90 -0.89 -2.25
C GLN A 57 11.04 -2.06 -1.79
N GLY A 58 9.90 -1.75 -1.21
CA GLY A 58 8.92 -2.72 -0.72
C GLY A 58 7.83 -2.99 -1.75
N TRP A 59 7.27 -4.19 -1.68
CA TRP A 59 6.19 -4.65 -2.53
C TRP A 59 5.19 -5.49 -1.74
N ALA A 60 3.93 -5.45 -2.15
CA ALA A 60 2.93 -6.46 -1.80
C ALA A 60 2.28 -7.00 -3.08
N VAL A 61 2.17 -8.32 -3.22
CA VAL A 61 1.58 -8.94 -4.40
C VAL A 61 0.63 -10.07 -4.03
N ASP A 62 -0.43 -10.21 -4.82
CA ASP A 62 -1.23 -11.42 -4.88
C ASP A 62 -0.53 -12.38 -5.85
N GLY A 63 0.14 -13.40 -5.33
CA GLY A 63 1.09 -14.20 -6.11
C GLY A 63 1.26 -15.63 -5.60
N PRO A 64 2.33 -16.32 -6.03
CA PRO A 64 2.63 -17.69 -5.62
C PRO A 64 2.92 -17.79 -4.11
N GLU A 65 3.22 -18.99 -3.59
CA GLU A 65 3.66 -19.14 -2.21
C GLU A 65 5.04 -18.50 -1.99
N ALA A 66 5.37 -18.08 -0.76
CA ALA A 66 6.61 -17.34 -0.50
C ALA A 66 7.89 -18.06 -0.91
N THR A 67 7.95 -19.38 -0.77
CA THR A 67 9.14 -20.15 -1.18
C THR A 67 9.31 -20.13 -2.70
N GLU A 68 8.22 -20.33 -3.44
CA GLU A 68 8.27 -20.28 -4.91
C GLU A 68 8.60 -18.86 -5.40
N ALA A 69 8.03 -17.83 -4.77
CA ALA A 69 8.38 -16.45 -5.05
C ALA A 69 9.86 -16.17 -4.80
N GLN A 70 10.41 -16.58 -3.65
CA GLN A 70 11.82 -16.40 -3.33
C GLN A 70 12.73 -17.09 -4.37
N GLU A 71 12.45 -18.34 -4.73
CA GLU A 71 13.23 -19.07 -5.74
C GLU A 71 13.23 -18.41 -7.13
N ARG A 72 12.12 -17.75 -7.50
CA ARG A 72 12.01 -17.00 -8.75
C ARG A 72 12.80 -15.69 -8.67
N LEU A 73 12.70 -14.98 -7.54
CA LEU A 73 13.35 -13.69 -7.32
C LEU A 73 14.87 -13.81 -7.12
N ASP A 74 15.37 -14.93 -6.59
CA ASP A 74 16.80 -15.22 -6.46
C ASP A 74 17.54 -15.30 -7.81
N ARG A 75 16.79 -15.35 -8.93
CA ARG A 75 17.34 -15.34 -10.30
C ARG A 75 17.53 -13.94 -10.86
N LEU A 76 17.03 -12.91 -10.17
CA LEU A 76 17.20 -11.51 -10.55
C LEU A 76 18.59 -11.01 -10.13
N PRO A 77 19.15 -9.98 -10.80
CA PRO A 77 20.49 -9.45 -10.48
C PRO A 77 20.57 -8.71 -9.13
N GLY A 78 19.44 -8.41 -8.50
CA GLY A 78 19.37 -7.76 -7.19
C GLY A 78 19.15 -8.73 -6.03
N ARG A 79 18.86 -8.19 -4.85
CA ARG A 79 18.58 -8.98 -3.64
C ARG A 79 17.12 -8.81 -3.24
N CYS A 80 16.47 -9.92 -2.91
CA CYS A 80 15.08 -9.93 -2.48
C CYS A 80 14.93 -10.75 -1.21
N ALA A 81 14.07 -10.28 -0.30
CA ALA A 81 13.56 -11.07 0.80
C ALA A 81 12.03 -11.13 0.72
N VAL A 82 11.47 -12.33 0.88
CA VAL A 82 10.04 -12.58 0.78
C VAL A 82 9.46 -13.01 2.13
N GLY A 83 8.28 -12.48 2.45
CA GLY A 83 7.48 -12.86 3.61
C GLY A 83 5.99 -12.89 3.26
N GLU A 84 5.19 -13.50 4.14
CA GLU A 84 3.73 -13.55 3.98
C GLU A 84 3.09 -12.67 5.04
N GLY A 85 2.19 -11.78 4.63
CA GLY A 85 1.44 -10.89 5.49
C GLY A 85 -0.04 -10.85 5.13
N PRO A 86 -0.85 -10.10 5.90
CA PRO A 86 -2.28 -9.93 5.59
C PRO A 86 -2.52 -9.24 4.25
N GLU A 87 -1.53 -8.52 3.71
CA GLU A 87 -1.58 -7.90 2.40
C GLU A 87 -1.20 -8.84 1.23
N GLY A 88 -0.89 -10.11 1.50
CA GLY A 88 -0.36 -11.07 0.53
C GLY A 88 1.14 -11.32 0.72
N LEU A 89 1.86 -11.57 -0.37
CA LEU A 89 3.32 -11.68 -0.32
C LEU A 89 3.95 -10.30 -0.16
N LEU A 90 4.67 -10.09 0.93
CA LEU A 90 5.52 -8.93 1.14
C LEU A 90 6.92 -9.21 0.61
N ILE A 91 7.45 -8.31 -0.21
CA ILE A 91 8.80 -8.43 -0.77
C ILE A 91 9.57 -7.17 -0.48
N LEU A 92 10.81 -7.32 -0.03
CA LEU A 92 11.76 -6.24 0.13
C LEU A 92 12.89 -6.46 -0.87
N SER A 93 13.12 -5.51 -1.77
CA SER A 93 14.08 -5.64 -2.88
C SER A 93 15.14 -4.54 -2.87
N GLN A 94 16.34 -4.88 -3.35
CA GLN A 94 17.47 -3.96 -3.55
C GLN A 94 18.10 -4.22 -4.93
N GLY A 95 18.39 -3.16 -5.68
CA GLY A 95 19.02 -3.29 -7.00
C GLY A 95 18.18 -4.02 -8.06
N VAL A 96 16.87 -4.16 -7.83
CA VAL A 96 15.92 -4.77 -8.78
C VAL A 96 15.14 -3.66 -9.48
N LEU A 97 14.97 -3.76 -10.80
CA LEU A 97 14.15 -2.82 -11.56
C LEU A 97 12.66 -3.10 -11.31
N GLU A 98 11.86 -2.04 -11.29
CA GLU A 98 10.42 -2.15 -11.04
C GLU A 98 9.69 -3.08 -12.04
N SER A 99 10.16 -3.14 -13.29
CA SER A 99 9.62 -4.01 -14.33
C SER A 99 9.91 -5.50 -14.13
N ASP A 100 10.99 -5.84 -13.43
CA ASP A 100 11.52 -7.20 -13.41
C ASP A 100 10.80 -8.07 -12.39
N LEU A 101 10.33 -7.47 -11.30
CA LEU A 101 9.71 -8.20 -10.20
C LEU A 101 8.34 -8.80 -10.60
N PRO A 102 7.39 -8.04 -11.19
CA PRO A 102 6.16 -8.64 -11.72
C PRO A 102 6.44 -9.67 -12.81
N ALA A 103 7.40 -9.40 -13.70
CA ALA A 103 7.77 -10.33 -14.77
C ALA A 103 8.30 -11.68 -14.24
N ALA A 104 9.10 -11.66 -13.17
CA ALA A 104 9.62 -12.86 -12.53
C ALA A 104 8.53 -13.66 -11.79
N LEU A 105 7.54 -12.98 -11.20
CA LEU A 105 6.46 -13.62 -10.45
C LEU A 105 5.31 -14.13 -11.33
N GLY A 106 5.20 -13.64 -12.56
CA GLY A 106 4.16 -14.06 -13.50
C GLY A 106 2.87 -13.26 -13.35
N ASP A 107 1.72 -13.92 -13.49
CA ASP A 107 0.41 -13.27 -13.36
C ASP A 107 0.13 -12.94 -11.88
N VAL A 108 0.47 -11.71 -11.49
CA VAL A 108 0.22 -11.15 -10.17
C VAL A 108 -0.98 -10.22 -10.25
N GLY A 109 -2.09 -10.58 -9.59
CA GLY A 109 -3.35 -9.86 -9.73
C GLY A 109 -3.23 -8.40 -9.29
N ARG A 110 -2.90 -8.20 -8.01
CA ARG A 110 -2.66 -6.89 -7.40
C ARG A 110 -1.17 -6.75 -7.09
N VAL A 111 -0.61 -5.57 -7.37
CA VAL A 111 0.76 -5.20 -7.03
C VAL A 111 0.74 -3.83 -6.35
N ALA A 112 1.17 -3.76 -5.09
CA ALA A 112 1.38 -2.51 -4.37
C ALA A 112 2.88 -2.25 -4.18
N VAL A 113 3.33 -1.02 -4.44
CA VAL A 113 4.75 -0.67 -4.48
C VAL A 113 5.03 0.54 -3.59
N GLY A 114 6.01 0.41 -2.69
CA GLY A 114 6.50 1.51 -1.85
C GLY A 114 7.53 2.39 -2.56
N LEU A 115 7.93 3.49 -1.92
CA LEU A 115 9.02 4.33 -2.45
C LEU A 115 10.37 3.65 -2.27
N LEU A 116 11.26 3.84 -3.25
CA LEU A 116 12.68 3.56 -3.05
C LEU A 116 13.23 4.49 -1.96
N ARG A 117 13.74 3.93 -0.87
CA ARG A 117 14.27 4.67 0.28
C ARG A 117 15.69 4.22 0.60
N ILE A 118 16.49 5.13 1.12
CA ILE A 118 17.88 4.87 1.55
C ILE A 118 18.02 5.26 3.01
N GLY A 119 18.80 4.48 3.76
CA GLY A 119 19.15 4.78 5.14
C GLY A 119 18.55 3.81 6.16
N PRO A 120 18.80 4.06 7.46
CA PRO A 120 18.67 3.06 8.52
C PRO A 120 17.22 2.61 8.80
N HIS A 121 16.23 3.32 8.27
CA HIS A 121 14.81 3.00 8.41
C HIS A 121 14.12 2.68 7.09
N ALA A 122 14.85 2.72 5.97
CA ALA A 122 14.30 2.64 4.63
C ALA A 122 13.46 1.38 4.41
N ALA A 123 13.96 0.22 4.84
CA ALA A 123 13.24 -1.05 4.76
C ALA A 123 11.86 -1.00 5.44
N ARG A 124 11.79 -0.45 6.65
CA ARG A 124 10.53 -0.30 7.39
C ARG A 124 9.60 0.71 6.72
N GLU A 125 10.14 1.86 6.34
CA GLU A 125 9.35 2.94 5.75
C GLU A 125 8.73 2.52 4.41
N THR A 126 9.49 1.84 3.54
CA THR A 126 8.93 1.38 2.27
C THR A 126 7.89 0.28 2.47
N LEU A 127 8.00 -0.57 3.51
CA LEU A 127 6.97 -1.55 3.81
C LEU A 127 5.70 -0.88 4.38
N ALA A 128 5.84 0.21 5.14
CA ALA A 128 4.70 1.01 5.57
C ALA A 128 3.99 1.67 4.37
N ASP A 129 4.75 2.18 3.40
CA ASP A 129 4.23 2.72 2.14
C ASP A 129 3.41 1.66 1.39
N VAL A 130 3.96 0.44 1.24
CA VAL A 130 3.30 -0.71 0.62
C VAL A 130 1.98 -1.03 1.29
N ARG A 131 1.96 -1.15 2.63
CA ARG A 131 0.75 -1.48 3.38
C ARG A 131 -0.33 -0.43 3.19
N ALA A 132 0.04 0.84 3.25
CA ALA A 132 -0.89 1.93 3.09
C ALA A 132 -1.57 1.90 1.71
N VAL A 133 -0.82 1.55 0.67
CA VAL A 133 -1.31 1.46 -0.70
C VAL A 133 -2.05 0.15 -0.98
N ALA A 134 -1.60 -0.98 -0.45
CA ALA A 134 -2.32 -2.25 -0.53
C ALA A 134 -3.71 -2.13 0.12
N ALA A 135 -3.81 -1.42 1.24
CA ALA A 135 -5.09 -1.09 1.87
C ALA A 135 -5.96 -0.16 1.00
N LEU A 136 -5.38 0.76 0.22
CA LEU A 136 -6.16 1.54 -0.76
C LEU A 136 -6.63 0.66 -1.93
N ALA A 137 -5.75 -0.19 -2.46
CA ALA A 137 -6.07 -1.09 -3.57
C ALA A 137 -7.26 -2.00 -3.21
N GLY A 138 -7.33 -2.49 -1.97
CA GLY A 138 -8.32 -3.50 -1.58
C GLY A 138 -8.11 -4.77 -2.42
N GLY A 139 -9.17 -5.44 -2.85
CA GLY A 139 -9.07 -6.60 -3.75
C GLY A 139 -8.93 -6.28 -5.24
N ARG A 140 -8.62 -5.03 -5.62
CA ARG A 140 -8.58 -4.62 -7.03
C ARG A 140 -7.24 -4.96 -7.65
N ALA A 141 -7.29 -5.68 -8.76
CA ALA A 141 -6.13 -5.97 -9.61
C ALA A 141 -5.50 -4.67 -10.17
N GLY A 142 -4.23 -4.76 -10.53
CA GLY A 142 -3.45 -3.67 -11.11
C GLY A 142 -2.25 -3.26 -10.28
N LEU A 143 -1.56 -2.23 -10.77
CA LEU A 143 -0.34 -1.69 -10.18
C LEU A 143 -0.63 -0.40 -9.41
N TRP A 144 -0.35 -0.42 -8.12
CA TRP A 144 -0.66 0.64 -7.17
C TRP A 144 0.65 1.15 -6.55
N ARG A 145 1.10 2.33 -6.94
CA ARG A 145 2.36 2.88 -6.43
C ARG A 145 2.11 3.93 -5.36
N TYR A 146 2.92 3.91 -4.31
CA TYR A 146 2.88 4.94 -3.27
C TYR A 146 3.19 6.32 -3.84
N GLN A 147 4.12 6.45 -4.77
CA GLN A 147 4.45 7.75 -5.38
C GLN A 147 3.23 8.46 -6.00
N ASP A 148 2.27 7.68 -6.50
CA ASP A 148 1.06 8.19 -7.15
C ASP A 148 -0.07 8.41 -6.13
N LEU A 149 -0.02 7.72 -4.99
CA LEU A 149 -1.12 7.61 -4.03
C LEU A 149 -0.78 8.12 -2.62
N TRP A 150 0.41 8.67 -2.41
CA TRP A 150 0.89 9.10 -1.08
C TRP A 150 -0.07 10.07 -0.36
N PRO A 151 -0.77 11.03 -1.03
CA PRO A 151 -1.68 11.91 -0.30
C PRO A 151 -2.88 11.14 0.26
N LEU A 152 -3.41 10.18 -0.52
CA LEU A 152 -4.52 9.33 -0.09
C LEU A 152 -4.07 8.36 0.99
N ALA A 153 -2.90 7.77 0.84
CA ALA A 153 -2.32 6.84 1.81
C ALA A 153 -2.09 7.53 3.17
N ALA A 154 -1.51 8.74 3.16
CA ALA A 154 -1.28 9.55 4.35
C ALA A 154 -2.60 9.97 5.02
N THR A 155 -3.58 10.41 4.23
CA THR A 155 -4.89 10.82 4.77
C THR A 155 -5.63 9.63 5.37
N ALA A 156 -5.57 8.46 4.73
CA ALA A 156 -6.21 7.26 5.22
C ALA A 156 -5.56 6.71 6.51
N ALA A 157 -4.26 6.94 6.72
CA ALA A 157 -3.59 6.63 8.00
C ALA A 157 -4.10 7.50 9.16
N LEU A 158 -4.73 8.64 8.84
CA LEU A 158 -5.35 9.55 9.80
C LEU A 158 -6.87 9.38 9.86
N ALA A 159 -7.44 8.34 9.24
CA ALA A 159 -8.88 8.18 9.08
C ALA A 159 -9.66 8.34 10.40
N ASP A 160 -9.22 7.69 11.48
CA ASP A 160 -9.90 7.78 12.79
C ASP A 160 -9.93 9.22 13.34
N ARG A 161 -8.87 10.00 13.10
CA ARG A 161 -8.80 11.40 13.51
C ARG A 161 -9.61 12.32 12.61
N LEU A 162 -9.77 11.92 11.34
CA LEU A 162 -10.52 12.64 10.33
C LEU A 162 -11.99 12.17 10.27
N ASP A 163 -12.39 11.16 11.03
CA ASP A 163 -13.73 10.58 10.98
C ASP A 163 -14.83 11.64 11.13
N PRO A 164 -14.78 12.60 12.08
CA PRO A 164 -15.80 13.64 12.18
C PRO A 164 -15.92 14.52 10.92
N LEU A 165 -14.84 14.66 10.15
CA LEU A 165 -14.79 15.44 8.91
C LEU A 165 -15.22 14.61 7.69
N LEU A 166 -14.95 13.30 7.69
CA LEU A 166 -15.14 12.42 6.54
C LEU A 166 -16.41 11.57 6.63
N ALA A 167 -16.96 11.35 7.84
CA ALA A 167 -18.08 10.44 8.08
C ALA A 167 -19.31 10.69 7.18
N PRO A 168 -19.76 11.94 6.95
CA PRO A 168 -20.89 12.19 6.04
C PRO A 168 -20.61 11.71 4.60
N ALA A 169 -19.38 11.94 4.11
CA ALA A 169 -18.96 11.52 2.78
C ALA A 169 -18.75 10.01 2.70
N VAL A 170 -18.18 9.37 3.73
CA VAL A 170 -18.03 7.91 3.82
C VAL A 170 -19.38 7.22 3.82
N ALA A 171 -20.33 7.69 4.63
CA ALA A 171 -21.69 7.15 4.68
C ALA A 171 -22.41 7.32 3.33
N THR A 172 -22.25 8.48 2.68
CA THR A 172 -22.78 8.75 1.34
C THR A 172 -22.20 7.80 0.30
N ALA A 173 -20.88 7.58 0.30
CA ALA A 173 -20.21 6.67 -0.62
C ALA A 173 -20.70 5.22 -0.47
N ARG A 174 -20.87 4.74 0.76
CA ARG A 174 -21.42 3.39 1.04
C ARG A 174 -22.88 3.27 0.59
N THR A 175 -23.69 4.30 0.83
CA THR A 175 -25.13 4.30 0.50
C THR A 175 -25.37 4.44 -1.00
N PHE A 176 -24.54 5.22 -1.70
CA PHE A 176 -24.70 5.53 -3.12
C PHE A 176 -23.42 5.27 -3.93
N PRO A 177 -23.08 3.99 -4.22
CA PRO A 177 -21.84 3.63 -4.91
C PRO A 177 -21.64 4.35 -6.26
N HIS A 178 -22.72 4.58 -7.00
CA HIS A 178 -22.68 5.29 -8.28
C HIS A 178 -22.26 6.77 -8.18
N LEU A 179 -22.40 7.40 -7.01
CA LEU A 179 -21.87 8.75 -6.72
C LEU A 179 -20.38 8.67 -6.38
N ALA A 180 -19.98 7.66 -5.59
CA ALA A 180 -18.58 7.40 -5.29
C ALA A 180 -17.75 7.13 -6.56
N ASP A 181 -18.31 6.37 -7.51
CA ASP A 181 -17.70 6.13 -8.82
C ASP A 181 -17.57 7.41 -9.64
N ALA A 182 -18.55 8.32 -9.57
CA ALA A 182 -18.47 9.61 -10.23
C ALA A 182 -17.35 10.48 -9.66
N VAL A 183 -17.20 10.54 -8.32
CA VAL A 183 -16.10 11.26 -7.65
C VAL A 183 -14.75 10.67 -8.03
N ARG A 184 -14.63 9.34 -8.02
CA ARG A 184 -13.41 8.62 -8.43
C ARG A 184 -13.03 8.96 -9.86
N ALA A 185 -13.96 8.80 -10.81
CA ALA A 185 -13.72 9.10 -12.21
C ALA A 185 -13.36 10.58 -12.44
N PHE A 186 -14.05 11.50 -11.77
CA PHE A 186 -13.75 12.93 -11.84
C PHE A 186 -12.33 13.26 -11.36
N ALA A 187 -11.89 12.68 -10.25
CA ALA A 187 -10.54 12.85 -9.74
C ALA A 187 -9.48 12.23 -10.65
N ASP A 188 -9.73 11.02 -11.16
CA ASP A 188 -8.78 10.26 -11.97
C ASP A 188 -8.60 10.85 -13.40
N HIS A 189 -9.55 11.67 -13.86
CA HIS A 189 -9.53 12.30 -15.20
C HIS A 189 -9.32 13.82 -15.13
N GLY A 190 -8.48 14.28 -14.20
CA GLY A 190 -8.01 15.66 -14.17
C GLY A 190 -9.10 16.70 -13.88
N PHE A 191 -10.13 16.31 -13.14
CA PHE A 191 -11.24 17.19 -12.74
C PHE A 191 -12.05 17.73 -13.94
N ALA A 192 -12.06 16.99 -15.04
CA ALA A 192 -12.82 17.29 -16.24
C ALA A 192 -14.08 16.40 -16.34
N VAL A 193 -15.26 17.03 -16.33
CA VAL A 193 -16.55 16.32 -16.39
C VAL A 193 -16.66 15.47 -17.65
N ASP A 194 -16.29 16.00 -18.81
CA ASP A 194 -16.44 15.28 -20.08
C ASP A 194 -15.55 14.03 -20.14
N SER A 195 -14.28 14.16 -19.74
CA SER A 195 -13.34 13.04 -19.73
C SER A 195 -13.77 11.96 -18.74
N ALA A 196 -14.21 12.34 -17.55
CA ALA A 196 -14.70 11.39 -16.54
C ALA A 196 -16.01 10.71 -16.97
N ALA A 197 -16.90 11.45 -17.64
CA ALA A 197 -18.17 10.92 -18.13
C ALA A 197 -17.94 9.90 -19.25
N GLN A 198 -17.00 10.18 -20.16
CA GLN A 198 -16.56 9.25 -21.19
C GLN A 198 -16.01 7.96 -20.58
N ALA A 199 -15.16 8.06 -19.56
CA ALA A 199 -14.59 6.90 -18.86
C ALA A 199 -15.67 6.01 -18.22
N LEU A 200 -16.71 6.62 -17.64
CA LEU A 200 -17.85 5.91 -17.08
C LEU A 200 -18.94 5.53 -18.11
N ARG A 201 -18.76 5.89 -19.39
CA ARG A 201 -19.76 5.72 -20.46
C ARG A 201 -21.12 6.35 -20.12
N LEU A 202 -21.09 7.55 -19.55
CA LEU A 202 -22.27 8.34 -19.19
C LEU A 202 -22.32 9.64 -20.00
N PRO A 203 -23.52 10.23 -20.21
CA PRO A 203 -23.62 11.61 -20.66
C PRO A 203 -23.00 12.58 -19.64
N ALA A 204 -22.33 13.64 -20.11
CA ALA A 204 -21.68 14.64 -19.26
C ALA A 204 -22.64 15.25 -18.23
N ASP A 205 -23.87 15.60 -18.63
CA ASP A 205 -24.90 16.13 -17.73
C ASP A 205 -25.25 15.18 -16.60
N THR A 206 -25.23 13.87 -16.87
CA THR A 206 -25.51 12.85 -15.86
C THR A 206 -24.38 12.79 -14.84
N LEU A 207 -23.12 12.89 -15.27
CA LEU A 207 -22.00 12.98 -14.34
C LEU A 207 -22.08 14.27 -13.51
N ALA A 208 -22.29 15.42 -14.15
CA ALA A 208 -22.42 16.70 -13.46
C ALA A 208 -23.49 16.66 -12.37
N ARG A 209 -24.68 16.12 -12.67
CA ARG A 209 -25.74 15.92 -11.67
C ARG A 209 -25.33 15.01 -10.52
N ARG A 210 -24.55 13.96 -10.78
CA ARG A 210 -24.02 13.07 -9.70
C ARG A 210 -23.04 13.81 -8.80
N LEU A 211 -22.15 14.63 -9.37
CA LEU A 211 -21.20 15.44 -8.61
C LEU A 211 -21.91 16.52 -7.78
N ASP A 212 -22.90 17.21 -8.35
CA ASP A 212 -23.72 18.17 -7.60
C ASP A 212 -24.51 17.48 -6.48
N ARG A 213 -25.04 16.28 -6.74
CA ARG A 213 -25.74 15.49 -5.73
C ARG A 213 -24.80 15.07 -4.60
N TRP A 214 -23.56 14.72 -4.92
CA TRP A 214 -22.53 14.44 -3.91
C TRP A 214 -22.31 15.65 -2.99
N GLN A 215 -22.13 16.85 -3.56
CA GLN A 215 -21.97 18.08 -2.78
C GLN A 215 -23.18 18.36 -1.89
N GLN A 216 -24.41 18.16 -2.38
CA GLN A 216 -25.63 18.34 -1.59
C GLN A 216 -25.72 17.41 -0.38
N LEU A 217 -25.25 16.17 -0.53
CA LEU A 217 -25.35 15.15 0.52
C LEU A 217 -24.21 15.25 1.55
N THR A 218 -23.04 15.70 1.12
CA THR A 218 -21.82 15.68 1.94
C THR A 218 -21.38 17.07 2.41
N GLY A 219 -21.87 18.14 1.77
CA GLY A 219 -21.36 19.49 1.93
C GLY A 219 -20.00 19.74 1.28
N ALA A 220 -19.36 18.71 0.69
CA ALA A 220 -18.02 18.83 0.13
C ALA A 220 -18.05 19.37 -1.31
N ASP A 221 -17.44 20.53 -1.52
CA ASP A 221 -17.30 21.12 -2.85
C ASP A 221 -16.09 20.54 -3.60
N LEU A 222 -16.35 19.70 -4.60
CA LEU A 222 -15.34 19.07 -5.46
C LEU A 222 -14.56 20.05 -6.34
N ARG A 223 -15.01 21.31 -6.45
CA ARG A 223 -14.31 22.38 -7.16
C ARG A 223 -13.22 23.03 -6.30
N THR A 224 -13.19 22.71 -5.01
CA THR A 224 -12.15 23.16 -4.07
C THR A 224 -11.18 22.04 -3.78
N LEU A 225 -9.90 22.35 -3.59
CA LEU A 225 -8.89 21.35 -3.24
C LEU A 225 -9.22 20.60 -1.93
N PRO A 226 -9.67 21.26 -0.84
CA PRO A 226 -10.07 20.55 0.38
C PRO A 226 -11.27 19.62 0.17
N GLY A 227 -12.33 20.10 -0.52
CA GLY A 227 -13.54 19.31 -0.74
C GLY A 227 -13.30 18.12 -1.66
N LEU A 228 -12.48 18.27 -2.69
CA LEU A 228 -12.04 17.18 -3.56
C LEU A 228 -11.21 16.15 -2.79
N THR A 229 -10.18 16.58 -2.05
CA THR A 229 -9.30 15.68 -1.27
C THR A 229 -10.10 14.90 -0.23
N ALA A 230 -10.98 15.57 0.52
CA ALA A 230 -11.85 14.94 1.50
C ALA A 230 -12.80 13.92 0.83
N SER A 231 -13.42 14.29 -0.29
CA SER A 231 -14.34 13.40 -1.01
C SER A 231 -13.64 12.18 -1.59
N ARG A 232 -12.47 12.36 -2.22
CA ARG A 232 -11.68 11.26 -2.76
C ARG A 232 -11.24 10.30 -1.66
N THR A 233 -10.77 10.84 -0.53
CA THR A 233 -10.37 10.05 0.63
C THR A 233 -11.56 9.27 1.18
N ALA A 234 -12.71 9.92 1.40
CA ALA A 234 -13.90 9.29 1.92
C ALA A 234 -14.41 8.14 1.03
N VAL A 235 -14.34 8.31 -0.30
CA VAL A 235 -14.68 7.26 -1.28
C VAL A 235 -13.77 6.04 -1.14
N GLU A 236 -12.47 6.24 -0.97
CA GLU A 236 -11.54 5.11 -0.81
C GLU A 236 -11.64 4.46 0.57
N LEU A 237 -11.90 5.22 1.64
CA LEU A 237 -12.19 4.66 2.96
C LEU A 237 -13.48 3.84 2.99
N ALA A 238 -14.52 4.29 2.27
CA ALA A 238 -15.77 3.54 2.14
C ALA A 238 -15.54 2.17 1.49
N ALA A 239 -14.70 2.10 0.46
CA ALA A 239 -14.38 0.87 -0.27
C ALA A 239 -13.56 -0.15 0.56
N ARG A 240 -12.82 0.30 1.58
CA ARG A 240 -12.04 -0.59 2.47
C ARG A 240 -12.89 -1.44 3.42
N GLY A 241 -14.05 -0.93 3.80
CA GLY A 241 -14.92 -1.56 4.79
C GLY A 241 -16.06 -2.39 4.19
N SER A 242 -15.97 -2.72 2.90
CA SER A 242 -16.95 -3.54 2.15
C SER A 242 -16.34 -4.91 1.90
#